data_AF-A0A0F4YPJ9-F1
#
_entry.id   AF-A0A0F4YPJ9-F1
#
_cell.length_a   1.000
_cell.length_b   1.000
_cell.length_c   1.000
_cell.angle_alpha   90.00
_cell.angle_beta   90.00
_cell.angle_gamma   90.00
#
_symmetry.space_group_name_H-M   'P 1'
#
loop_
_entity.id
_entity.type
_entity.pdbx_description
1 polymer ?
#
loop_
_entity_poly.entity_id
_entity_poly.type
_entity_poly.pdbx_seq_one_letter_code
_entity_poly.pdbx_strand_id
1 'polypeptide(L)'
;MALSSITTELPNSKQIVLTFIYPLLCIVKNMQERSSANPRLTTLLEEKRVVLICFFLAFGQFQYGYDSAAVSGFQSMPGFLSIYGYKDPDSTIGYNISTEVQRLIQSLMNLGGLVATTVIYFVGDRAGRRTGLWAACLFGIVAISIQIGSTTMAALYIGRLFLGFSNGLFVAYSVTYISEVAPSHFRGSIVGLVVFQTSFGALIGILVDNYTNASISRVCYQIPLAVMYIVPACIGIVLIWLPDTPRYYISRGREDRAALSIRKIRGITDNSRIDAEILDIKNAWITEKELHRGIHLRDMFSGPDLRRTLICLGVSIGQTATGIIFVSGYSVYFYVQARIAQPFTWVMVGLAISMTGNLAAFPAMRFLPRRVLLISCSAMSAVFMFANAITYTKSTVGSPGAGKALIGLNIFYTWFYGIGQGPVLWAIAGEVPSQRLRAQTVALANGINFVFSWLCQFCTPYFINPDSLNWGPKYCYIWGGSNAVLAIWVFLFVPETKGRSLEQLDELLKRACRLASSRVMSRNVKLWMRIRPWRISLPVRQ
;
A
#
# COMPACT_ATOMS: atom_id res chain seq x y z
N MET A 1 34.68 -21.39 -8.63
CA MET A 1 36.15 -21.36 -8.46
C MET A 1 36.79 -20.05 -8.90
N ALA A 2 36.29 -19.32 -9.90
CA ALA A 2 36.88 -18.04 -10.34
C ALA A 2 36.53 -16.78 -9.50
N LEU A 3 35.74 -16.92 -8.42
CA LEU A 3 35.27 -15.77 -7.60
C LEU A 3 35.84 -15.74 -6.18
N SER A 4 36.49 -16.83 -5.72
CA SER A 4 37.14 -16.87 -4.40
C SER A 4 38.49 -16.17 -4.37
N SER A 5 39.06 -15.83 -5.53
CA SER A 5 40.32 -15.08 -5.64
C SER A 5 40.13 -13.57 -5.53
N ILE A 6 38.90 -13.05 -5.62
CA ILE A 6 38.62 -11.59 -5.60
C ILE A 6 38.35 -11.09 -4.16
N THR A 7 38.03 -11.99 -3.23
CA THR A 7 37.65 -11.63 -1.86
C THR A 7 38.82 -11.29 -0.93
N THR A 8 40.06 -11.52 -1.36
CA THR A 8 41.27 -11.32 -0.54
C THR A 8 41.92 -9.93 -0.65
N GLU A 9 41.46 -9.05 -1.56
CA GLU A 9 42.13 -7.75 -1.80
C GLU A 9 41.23 -6.50 -1.68
N LEU A 10 40.19 -6.51 -0.83
CA LEU A 10 39.34 -5.31 -0.64
C LEU A 10 39.19 -4.92 0.85
N PRO A 11 39.31 -3.62 1.19
CA PRO A 11 39.28 -3.14 2.58
C PRO A 11 37.93 -3.40 3.28
N ASN A 12 38.00 -3.62 4.60
CA ASN A 12 36.92 -4.10 5.50
C ASN A 12 35.54 -3.43 5.35
N SER A 13 35.46 -2.18 4.88
CA SER A 13 34.19 -1.47 4.66
C SER A 13 33.38 -2.01 3.46
N LYS A 14 34.03 -2.58 2.45
CA LYS A 14 33.36 -3.19 1.28
C LYS A 14 32.92 -4.64 1.53
N GLN A 15 33.57 -5.35 2.46
CA GLN A 15 33.18 -6.70 2.85
C GLN A 15 31.82 -6.75 3.55
N ILE A 16 31.46 -5.75 4.36
CA ILE A 16 30.14 -5.71 5.03
C ILE A 16 29.01 -5.55 4.01
N VAL A 17 29.18 -4.67 3.02
CA VAL A 17 28.20 -4.44 1.94
C VAL A 17 28.07 -5.68 1.05
N LEU A 18 29.18 -6.34 0.71
CA LEU A 18 29.15 -7.60 -0.05
C LEU A 18 28.54 -8.76 0.75
N THR A 19 28.70 -8.83 2.07
CA THR A 19 28.10 -9.90 2.90
C THR A 19 26.56 -9.83 2.93
N PHE A 20 25.97 -8.63 2.79
CA PHE A 20 24.52 -8.45 2.68
C PHE A 20 23.98 -8.60 1.25
N ILE A 21 24.77 -8.28 0.22
CA ILE A 21 24.35 -8.30 -1.19
C ILE A 21 24.58 -9.67 -1.86
N TYR A 22 25.59 -10.43 -1.43
CA TYR A 22 25.96 -11.73 -2.03
C TYR A 22 24.85 -12.79 -1.94
N PRO A 23 24.10 -12.93 -0.83
CA PRO A 23 22.94 -13.83 -0.79
C PRO A 23 21.85 -13.42 -1.80
N LEU A 24 21.63 -12.10 -1.95
CA LEU A 24 20.66 -11.52 -2.88
C LEU A 24 21.02 -11.77 -4.34
N LEU A 25 22.29 -11.59 -4.73
CA LEU A 25 22.78 -11.88 -6.08
C LEU A 25 22.76 -13.39 -6.40
N CYS A 26 23.08 -14.24 -5.43
CA CYS A 26 23.02 -15.69 -5.62
C CYS A 26 21.56 -16.19 -5.74
N ILE A 27 20.62 -15.52 -5.05
CA ILE A 27 19.18 -15.76 -5.20
C ILE A 27 18.69 -15.28 -6.57
N VAL A 28 19.10 -14.11 -7.05
CA VAL A 28 18.76 -13.60 -8.39
C VAL A 28 19.29 -14.51 -9.48
N LYS A 29 20.52 -15.02 -9.35
CA LYS A 29 21.12 -15.95 -10.32
C LYS A 29 20.41 -17.31 -10.33
N ASN A 30 20.08 -17.85 -9.15
CA ASN A 30 19.23 -19.06 -9.01
C ASN A 30 17.79 -18.84 -9.52
N MET A 31 17.26 -17.61 -9.49
CA MET A 31 15.97 -17.27 -10.09
C MET A 31 16.02 -17.28 -11.62
N GLN A 32 17.13 -16.83 -12.20
CA GLN A 32 17.32 -16.80 -13.64
C GLN A 32 17.49 -18.22 -14.23
N GLU A 33 18.23 -19.09 -13.53
CA GLU A 33 18.42 -20.50 -13.92
C GLU A 33 17.17 -21.38 -13.73
N ARG A 34 16.22 -21.01 -12.86
CA ARG A 34 14.91 -21.68 -12.74
C ARG A 34 13.81 -21.09 -13.63
N SER A 35 14.07 -19.96 -14.29
CA SER A 35 13.10 -19.32 -15.20
C SER A 35 13.12 -19.91 -16.61
N SER A 36 14.17 -20.64 -16.99
CA SER A 36 14.45 -21.13 -18.35
C SER A 36 13.66 -22.38 -18.77
N ALA A 37 12.67 -22.83 -17.99
CA ALA A 37 11.73 -23.86 -18.40
C ALA A 37 10.31 -23.49 -17.96
N ASN A 38 9.49 -22.83 -18.80
CA ASN A 38 8.13 -22.47 -18.38
C ASN A 38 7.07 -22.44 -19.50
N PRO A 39 6.05 -23.32 -19.42
CA PRO A 39 4.74 -23.23 -20.11
C PRO A 39 3.88 -21.99 -19.73
N ARG A 40 4.47 -20.96 -19.14
CA ARG A 40 3.75 -19.83 -18.51
C ARG A 40 3.65 -18.59 -19.39
N LEU A 41 4.46 -18.50 -20.45
CA LEU A 41 4.39 -17.40 -21.40
C LEU A 41 3.27 -17.62 -22.44
N THR A 42 3.02 -18.88 -22.82
CA THR A 42 1.93 -19.28 -23.72
C THR A 42 0.55 -18.96 -23.10
N THR A 43 0.39 -19.22 -21.80
CA THR A 43 -0.84 -18.91 -21.03
C THR A 43 -1.09 -17.40 -20.83
N LEU A 44 -0.05 -16.56 -20.78
CA LEU A 44 -0.21 -15.10 -20.74
C LEU A 44 -0.70 -14.52 -22.08
N LEU A 45 -0.25 -15.08 -23.19
CA LEU A 45 -0.68 -14.68 -24.53
C LEU A 45 -2.11 -15.17 -24.83
N GLU A 46 -2.51 -16.31 -24.27
CA GLU A 46 -3.88 -16.85 -24.34
C GLU A 46 -4.90 -15.92 -23.63
N GLU A 47 -4.55 -15.33 -22.49
CA GLU A 47 -5.45 -14.49 -21.67
C GLU A 47 -5.20 -12.98 -21.83
N LYS A 48 -4.61 -12.55 -22.96
CA LYS A 48 -4.20 -11.15 -23.22
C LYS A 48 -5.32 -10.11 -23.00
N ARG A 49 -6.57 -10.47 -23.28
CA ARG A 49 -7.74 -9.59 -23.10
C ARG A 49 -7.97 -9.28 -21.62
N VAL A 50 -7.94 -10.30 -20.77
CA VAL A 50 -8.15 -10.17 -19.32
C VAL A 50 -7.03 -9.35 -18.69
N VAL A 51 -5.79 -9.60 -19.09
CA VAL A 51 -4.62 -8.86 -18.60
C VAL A 51 -4.73 -7.38 -18.96
N LEU A 52 -5.11 -7.06 -20.21
CA LEU A 52 -5.29 -5.69 -20.66
C LEU A 52 -6.42 -4.98 -19.91
N ILE A 53 -7.57 -5.64 -19.72
CA ILE A 53 -8.68 -5.11 -18.90
C ILE A 53 -8.21 -4.82 -17.47
N CYS A 54 -7.50 -5.77 -16.84
CA CYS A 54 -7.00 -5.60 -15.49
C CYS A 54 -5.98 -4.46 -15.39
N PHE A 55 -5.14 -4.29 -16.40
CA PHE A 55 -4.18 -3.19 -16.48
C PHE A 55 -4.88 -1.82 -16.49
N PHE A 56 -5.90 -1.65 -17.35
CA PHE A 56 -6.64 -0.39 -17.40
C PHE A 56 -7.45 -0.12 -16.13
N LEU A 57 -8.07 -1.14 -15.53
CA LEU A 57 -8.78 -0.98 -14.26
C LEU A 57 -7.85 -0.65 -13.10
N ALA A 58 -6.60 -1.11 -13.15
CA ALA A 58 -5.59 -0.77 -12.16
C ALA A 58 -5.18 0.72 -12.21
N PHE A 59 -5.55 1.49 -13.25
CA PHE A 59 -5.40 2.94 -13.22
C PHE A 59 -6.20 3.61 -12.09
N GLY A 60 -7.25 2.97 -11.55
CA GLY A 60 -7.92 3.50 -10.34
C GLY A 60 -6.96 3.63 -9.15
N GLN A 61 -5.96 2.75 -9.08
CA GLN A 61 -4.92 2.76 -8.03
C GLN A 61 -3.79 3.71 -8.38
N PHE A 62 -3.50 3.87 -9.67
CA PHE A 62 -2.62 4.93 -10.18
C PHE A 62 -3.13 6.32 -9.76
N GLN A 63 -4.43 6.59 -9.89
CA GLN A 63 -5.03 7.87 -9.47
C GLN A 63 -4.79 8.16 -7.99
N TYR A 64 -4.99 7.16 -7.12
CA TYR A 64 -4.75 7.32 -5.69
C TYR A 64 -3.29 7.66 -5.38
N GLY A 65 -2.34 6.95 -6.02
CA GLY A 65 -0.92 7.24 -5.88
C GLY A 65 -0.54 8.63 -6.42
N TYR A 66 -1.06 8.99 -7.59
CA TYR A 66 -0.83 10.28 -8.24
C TYR A 66 -1.34 11.43 -7.36
N ASP A 67 -2.55 11.34 -6.84
CA ASP A 67 -3.15 12.35 -5.95
C ASP A 67 -2.33 12.53 -4.66
N SER A 68 -2.02 11.43 -3.96
CA SER A 68 -1.22 11.55 -2.73
C SER A 68 0.11 12.26 -2.96
N ALA A 69 0.76 12.03 -4.10
CA ALA A 69 2.07 12.57 -4.41
C ALA A 69 2.01 14.00 -4.97
N ALA A 70 1.07 14.28 -5.88
CA ALA A 70 0.85 15.62 -6.43
C ALA A 70 0.54 16.62 -5.31
N VAL A 71 -0.35 16.25 -4.39
CA VAL A 71 -0.70 17.11 -3.26
C VAL A 71 0.51 17.35 -2.36
N SER A 72 1.34 16.32 -2.17
CA SER A 72 2.54 16.43 -1.36
C SER A 72 3.51 17.50 -1.90
N GLY A 73 3.58 17.63 -3.23
CA GLY A 73 4.47 18.56 -3.92
C GLY A 73 3.87 19.94 -4.11
N PHE A 74 2.69 20.07 -4.73
CA PHE A 74 2.13 21.38 -5.02
C PHE A 74 1.74 22.20 -3.78
N GLN A 75 1.48 21.57 -2.63
CA GLN A 75 1.29 22.31 -1.36
C GLN A 75 2.56 23.07 -0.94
N SER A 76 3.72 22.70 -1.49
CA SER A 76 5.03 23.32 -1.21
C SER A 76 5.49 24.25 -2.35
N MET A 77 4.66 24.49 -3.37
CA MET A 77 5.00 25.35 -4.50
C MET A 77 4.68 26.82 -4.22
N PRO A 78 5.51 27.76 -4.70
CA PRO A 78 5.31 29.18 -4.45
C PRO A 78 3.97 29.71 -4.98
N GLY A 79 3.51 29.25 -6.15
CA GLY A 79 2.24 29.71 -6.71
C GLY A 79 1.02 29.25 -5.90
N PHE A 80 1.04 28.04 -5.34
CA PHE A 80 -0.01 27.57 -4.43
C PHE A 80 0.00 28.35 -3.11
N LEU A 81 1.19 28.53 -2.54
CA LEU A 81 1.39 29.26 -1.28
C LEU A 81 1.04 30.75 -1.40
N SER A 82 1.16 31.35 -2.59
CA SER A 82 0.78 32.75 -2.82
C SER A 82 -0.73 33.00 -2.68
N ILE A 83 -1.55 31.97 -2.90
CA ILE A 83 -3.02 32.06 -2.85
C ILE A 83 -3.55 31.51 -1.53
N TYR A 84 -3.05 30.35 -1.10
CA TYR A 84 -3.58 29.60 0.04
C TYR A 84 -2.67 29.63 1.27
N GLY A 85 -1.51 30.26 1.18
CA GLY A 85 -0.55 30.44 2.27
C GLY A 85 -0.38 31.91 2.66
N TYR A 86 0.76 32.22 3.27
CA TYR A 86 1.16 33.57 3.65
C TYR A 86 2.63 33.82 3.33
N LYS A 87 3.04 35.10 3.28
CA LYS A 87 4.45 35.49 3.05
C LYS A 87 5.24 35.34 4.34
N ASP A 88 6.35 34.61 4.26
CA ASP A 88 7.24 34.35 5.39
C ASP A 88 8.70 34.68 4.99
N PRO A 89 9.29 35.76 5.52
CA PRO A 89 10.67 36.15 5.21
C PRO A 89 11.73 35.13 5.66
N ASP A 90 11.43 34.28 6.64
CA ASP A 90 12.40 33.32 7.22
C ASP A 90 12.44 31.98 6.46
N SER A 91 11.48 31.77 5.54
CA SER A 91 11.34 30.61 4.67
C SER A 91 12.24 30.73 3.43
N THR A 92 12.87 29.62 3.02
CA THR A 92 13.71 29.56 1.80
C THR A 92 12.95 29.87 0.52
N ILE A 93 11.62 29.75 0.53
CA ILE A 93 10.73 30.01 -0.61
C ILE A 93 10.08 31.41 -0.50
N GLY A 94 10.21 32.09 0.64
CA GLY A 94 9.55 33.39 0.92
C GLY A 94 8.05 33.27 1.23
N TYR A 95 7.51 32.06 1.20
CA TYR A 95 6.13 31.74 1.54
C TYR A 95 6.08 30.51 2.44
N ASN A 96 5.03 30.43 3.26
CA ASN A 96 4.72 29.27 4.08
C ASN A 96 3.20 29.06 4.12
N ILE A 97 2.77 27.90 4.61
CA ILE A 97 1.36 27.49 4.66
C ILE A 97 0.91 27.44 6.11
N SER A 98 -0.32 27.87 6.40
CA SER A 98 -0.86 27.72 7.75
C SER A 98 -1.12 26.24 8.06
N THR A 99 -0.99 25.87 9.34
CA THR A 99 -1.19 24.48 9.77
C THR A 99 -2.62 23.98 9.55
N GLU A 100 -3.61 24.88 9.52
CA GLU A 100 -5.02 24.54 9.27
C GLU A 100 -5.24 24.14 7.81
N VAL A 101 -4.72 24.91 6.87
CA VAL A 101 -4.87 24.59 5.44
C VAL A 101 -4.16 23.28 5.13
N GLN A 102 -2.94 23.10 5.64
CA GLN A 102 -2.14 21.90 5.40
C GLN A 102 -2.73 20.64 6.02
N ARG A 103 -3.34 20.72 7.22
CA ARG A 103 -4.02 19.56 7.84
C ARG A 103 -5.30 19.19 7.08
N LEU A 104 -6.11 20.17 6.66
CA LEU A 104 -7.40 19.90 6.05
C LEU A 104 -7.24 19.34 4.63
N ILE A 105 -6.30 19.87 3.84
CA ILE A 105 -6.06 19.41 2.46
C ILE A 105 -5.81 17.90 2.37
N GLN A 106 -4.96 17.37 3.26
CA GLN A 106 -4.57 15.96 3.25
C GLN A 106 -5.61 15.10 3.98
N SER A 107 -6.05 15.52 5.17
CA SER A 107 -6.99 14.74 5.98
C SER A 107 -8.38 14.59 5.33
N LEU A 108 -8.89 15.61 4.63
CA LEU A 108 -10.21 15.53 3.98
C LEU A 108 -10.27 14.47 2.86
N MET A 109 -9.15 14.21 2.18
CA MET A 109 -9.05 13.12 1.21
C MET A 109 -9.28 11.76 1.87
N ASN A 110 -8.58 11.48 2.99
CA ASN A 110 -8.77 10.22 3.72
C ASN A 110 -10.17 10.11 4.33
N LEU A 111 -10.74 11.22 4.80
CA LEU A 111 -12.11 11.25 5.30
C LEU A 111 -13.10 10.90 4.19
N GLY A 112 -12.93 11.45 2.98
CA GLY A 112 -13.73 11.09 1.81
C GLY A 112 -13.62 9.61 1.48
N GLY A 113 -12.42 9.03 1.54
CA GLY A 113 -12.18 7.60 1.34
C GLY A 113 -12.87 6.72 2.41
N LEU A 114 -12.87 7.16 3.67
CA LEU A 114 -13.59 6.48 4.76
C LEU A 114 -15.12 6.49 4.52
N VAL A 115 -15.66 7.62 4.06
CA VAL A 115 -17.08 7.71 3.69
C VAL A 115 -17.38 6.80 2.50
N ALA A 116 -16.53 6.77 1.48
CA ALA A 116 -16.69 5.90 0.31
C ALA A 116 -16.72 4.41 0.70
N THR A 117 -15.77 3.95 1.50
CA THR A 117 -15.72 2.55 1.96
C THR A 117 -16.93 2.18 2.82
N THR A 118 -17.44 3.10 3.63
CA THR A 118 -18.68 2.91 4.39
C THR A 118 -19.89 2.78 3.47
N VAL A 119 -19.99 3.63 2.44
CA VAL A 119 -21.06 3.54 1.43
C VAL A 119 -20.97 2.22 0.66
N ILE A 120 -19.76 1.78 0.29
CA ILE A 120 -19.55 0.48 -0.37
C ILE A 120 -20.02 -0.67 0.51
N TYR A 121 -19.83 -0.61 1.83
CA TYR A 121 -20.31 -1.66 2.73
C TYR A 121 -21.84 -1.80 2.70
N PHE A 122 -22.59 -0.70 2.66
CA PHE A 122 -24.06 -0.74 2.66
C PHE A 122 -24.68 -0.95 1.27
N VAL A 123 -24.05 -0.42 0.23
CA VAL A 123 -24.63 -0.34 -1.13
C VAL A 123 -23.91 -1.27 -2.11
N GLY A 124 -22.67 -1.67 -1.84
CA GLY A 124 -21.80 -2.38 -2.78
C GLY A 124 -22.27 -3.78 -3.18
N ASP A 125 -23.00 -4.48 -2.32
CA ASP A 125 -23.62 -5.77 -2.70
C ASP A 125 -24.84 -5.57 -3.59
N ARG A 126 -25.50 -4.41 -3.47
CA ARG A 126 -26.68 -4.07 -4.27
C ARG A 126 -26.32 -3.50 -5.63
N ALA A 127 -25.28 -2.66 -5.67
CA ALA A 127 -24.76 -2.03 -6.88
C ALA A 127 -23.77 -2.96 -7.60
N GLY A 128 -23.74 -2.90 -8.94
CA GLY A 128 -22.71 -3.58 -9.72
C GLY A 128 -21.34 -2.95 -9.50
N ARG A 129 -20.27 -3.71 -9.77
CA ARG A 129 -18.89 -3.20 -9.65
C ARG A 129 -18.64 -2.13 -10.71
N ARG A 130 -19.21 -2.31 -11.90
CA ARG A 130 -19.18 -1.34 -13.02
C ARG A 130 -19.87 -0.02 -12.67
N THR A 131 -21.01 -0.06 -11.98
CA THR A 131 -21.73 1.15 -11.56
C THR A 131 -20.95 1.93 -10.50
N GLY A 132 -20.27 1.21 -9.58
CA GLY A 132 -19.33 1.82 -8.63
C GLY A 132 -18.18 2.57 -9.31
N LEU A 133 -17.60 1.99 -10.37
CA LEU A 133 -16.52 2.64 -11.13
C LEU A 133 -17.01 3.87 -11.93
N TRP A 134 -18.23 3.83 -12.49
CA TRP A 134 -18.83 5.01 -13.12
C TRP A 134 -19.06 6.15 -12.13
N ALA A 135 -19.56 5.82 -10.93
CA ALA A 135 -19.72 6.79 -9.87
C ALA A 135 -18.37 7.41 -9.48
N ALA A 136 -17.32 6.59 -9.34
CA ALA A 136 -15.96 7.07 -9.07
C ALA A 136 -15.49 8.07 -10.14
N CYS A 137 -15.66 7.75 -11.43
CA CYS A 137 -15.31 8.69 -12.51
C CYS A 137 -16.06 10.02 -12.42
N LEU A 138 -17.37 9.98 -12.15
CA LEU A 138 -18.20 11.19 -12.06
C LEU A 138 -17.78 12.07 -10.87
N PHE A 139 -17.62 11.49 -9.68
CA PHE A 139 -17.15 12.24 -8.51
C PHE A 139 -15.74 12.79 -8.71
N GLY A 140 -14.85 12.03 -9.37
CA GLY A 140 -13.50 12.48 -9.69
C GLY A 140 -13.48 13.71 -10.61
N ILE A 141 -14.24 13.67 -11.72
CA ILE A 141 -14.31 14.80 -12.67
C ILE A 141 -14.86 16.06 -11.98
N VAL A 142 -15.93 15.92 -11.20
CA VAL A 142 -16.54 17.04 -10.46
C VAL A 142 -15.56 17.60 -9.43
N ALA A 143 -14.88 16.74 -8.67
CA ALA A 143 -13.93 17.15 -7.65
C ALA A 143 -12.73 17.92 -8.24
N ILE A 144 -12.20 17.47 -9.38
CA ILE A 144 -11.10 18.14 -10.08
C ILE A 144 -11.58 19.48 -10.65
N SER A 145 -12.80 19.54 -11.21
CA SER A 145 -13.39 20.76 -11.77
C SER A 145 -13.53 21.86 -10.72
N ILE A 146 -14.00 21.51 -9.53
CA ILE A 146 -14.16 22.44 -8.41
C ILE A 146 -12.81 23.03 -7.99
N GLN A 147 -11.77 22.19 -7.87
CA GLN A 147 -10.43 22.61 -7.43
C GLN A 147 -9.69 23.46 -8.47
N ILE A 148 -9.88 23.19 -9.77
CA ILE A 148 -9.26 23.98 -10.84
C ILE A 148 -10.02 25.29 -11.05
N GLY A 149 -11.36 25.27 -10.96
CA GLY A 149 -12.22 26.40 -11.25
C GLY A 149 -12.16 27.49 -10.17
N SER A 150 -12.19 27.12 -8.89
CA SER A 150 -12.27 28.08 -7.78
C SER A 150 -10.94 28.32 -7.07
N THR A 151 -10.76 29.53 -6.54
CA THR A 151 -9.64 29.91 -5.65
C THR A 151 -10.05 30.00 -4.18
N THR A 152 -11.30 29.66 -3.86
CA THR A 152 -11.80 29.76 -2.48
C THR A 152 -11.34 28.57 -1.64
N MET A 153 -11.02 28.81 -0.37
CA MET A 153 -10.66 27.75 0.59
C MET A 153 -11.73 26.67 0.70
N ALA A 154 -13.01 27.08 0.72
CA ALA A 154 -14.14 26.16 0.79
C ALA A 154 -14.20 25.21 -0.42
N ALA A 155 -13.98 25.73 -1.64
CA ALA A 155 -13.95 24.90 -2.83
C ALA A 155 -12.78 23.92 -2.84
N LEU A 156 -11.61 24.32 -2.33
CA LEU A 156 -10.47 23.41 -2.15
C LEU A 156 -10.86 22.25 -1.21
N TYR A 157 -11.44 22.54 -0.06
CA TYR A 157 -11.82 21.53 0.94
C TYR A 157 -12.92 20.58 0.45
N ILE A 158 -13.99 21.11 -0.14
CA ILE A 158 -15.07 20.30 -0.73
C ILE A 158 -14.54 19.45 -1.88
N GLY A 159 -13.69 20.04 -2.74
CA GLY A 159 -13.01 19.34 -3.81
C GLY A 159 -12.17 18.17 -3.30
N ARG A 160 -11.44 18.33 -2.19
CA ARG A 160 -10.68 17.24 -1.56
C ARG A 160 -11.55 16.15 -0.98
N LEU A 161 -12.65 16.50 -0.33
CA LEU A 161 -13.57 15.50 0.21
C LEU A 161 -14.17 14.65 -0.91
N PHE A 162 -14.61 15.27 -2.01
CA PHE A 162 -15.17 14.56 -3.16
C PHE A 162 -14.12 13.75 -3.92
N LEU A 163 -12.90 14.27 -4.05
CA LEU A 163 -11.79 13.53 -4.66
C LEU A 163 -11.42 12.31 -3.82
N GLY A 164 -11.39 12.46 -2.49
CA GLY A 164 -11.22 11.37 -1.54
C GLY A 164 -12.30 10.31 -1.67
N PHE A 165 -13.57 10.73 -1.81
CA PHE A 165 -14.69 9.81 -2.06
C PHE A 165 -14.50 9.04 -3.38
N SER A 166 -14.18 9.73 -4.47
CA SER A 166 -13.84 9.14 -5.77
C SER A 166 -12.70 8.12 -5.67
N ASN A 167 -11.58 8.50 -5.04
CA ASN A 167 -10.41 7.63 -4.90
C ASN A 167 -10.74 6.40 -4.04
N GLY A 168 -11.53 6.54 -2.97
CA GLY A 168 -12.01 5.42 -2.17
C GLY A 168 -12.84 4.42 -2.99
N LEU A 169 -13.73 4.91 -3.85
CA LEU A 169 -14.50 4.06 -4.77
C LEU A 169 -13.59 3.38 -5.80
N PHE A 170 -12.64 4.11 -6.41
CA PHE A 170 -11.69 3.54 -7.36
C PHE A 170 -10.87 2.42 -6.72
N VAL A 171 -10.27 2.66 -5.54
CA VAL A 171 -9.41 1.70 -4.84
C VAL A 171 -10.17 0.39 -4.55
N ALA A 172 -11.39 0.50 -4.02
CA ALA A 172 -12.18 -0.66 -3.63
C ALA A 172 -12.76 -1.42 -4.83
N TYR A 173 -13.41 -0.73 -5.76
CA TYR A 173 -14.08 -1.38 -6.89
C TYR A 173 -13.10 -1.90 -7.94
N SER A 174 -11.97 -1.22 -8.18
CA SER A 174 -10.94 -1.72 -9.12
C SER A 174 -10.37 -3.04 -8.66
N VAL A 175 -9.92 -3.14 -7.40
CA VAL A 175 -9.34 -4.37 -6.83
C VAL A 175 -10.37 -5.49 -6.80
N THR A 176 -11.60 -5.19 -6.40
CA THR A 176 -12.67 -6.19 -6.34
C THR A 176 -12.98 -6.72 -7.73
N TYR A 177 -13.17 -5.84 -8.73
CA TYR A 177 -13.43 -6.24 -10.10
C TYR A 177 -12.29 -7.11 -10.65
N ILE A 178 -11.05 -6.65 -10.49
CA ILE A 178 -9.85 -7.36 -10.94
C ILE A 178 -9.76 -8.73 -10.27
N SER A 179 -10.04 -8.85 -8.97
CA SER A 179 -9.96 -10.11 -8.24
C SER A 179 -11.03 -11.12 -8.64
N GLU A 180 -12.23 -10.65 -9.00
CA GLU A 180 -13.36 -11.48 -9.43
C GLU A 180 -13.19 -11.98 -10.88
N VAL A 181 -12.47 -11.21 -11.71
CA VAL A 181 -12.25 -11.53 -13.13
C VAL A 181 -10.93 -12.26 -13.39
N ALA A 182 -9.93 -12.04 -12.55
CA ALA A 182 -8.62 -12.65 -12.72
C ALA A 182 -8.67 -14.19 -12.56
N PRO A 183 -8.06 -14.95 -13.50
CA PRO A 183 -7.88 -16.39 -13.36
C PRO A 183 -7.12 -16.73 -12.08
N SER A 184 -7.48 -17.86 -11.44
CA SER A 184 -6.90 -18.30 -10.17
C SER A 184 -5.37 -18.39 -10.19
N HIS A 185 -4.77 -18.81 -11.31
CA HIS A 185 -3.33 -18.98 -11.47
C HIS A 185 -2.56 -17.66 -11.68
N PHE A 186 -3.21 -16.57 -12.12
CA PHE A 186 -2.58 -15.25 -12.32
C PHE A 186 -2.97 -14.18 -11.31
N ARG A 187 -3.95 -14.46 -10.44
CA ARG A 187 -4.47 -13.49 -9.46
C ARG A 187 -3.39 -12.82 -8.62
N GLY A 188 -2.37 -13.57 -8.19
CA GLY A 188 -1.25 -13.02 -7.40
C GLY A 188 -0.42 -11.98 -8.17
N SER A 189 -0.10 -12.24 -9.44
CA SER A 189 0.65 -11.31 -10.29
C SER A 189 -0.15 -10.04 -10.59
N ILE A 190 -1.47 -10.18 -10.80
CA ILE A 190 -2.36 -9.06 -11.10
C ILE A 190 -2.56 -8.17 -9.86
N VAL A 191 -2.65 -8.74 -8.66
CA VAL A 191 -2.63 -7.95 -7.41
C VAL A 191 -1.31 -7.21 -7.26
N GLY A 192 -0.19 -7.82 -7.68
CA GLY A 192 1.09 -7.14 -7.75
C GLY A 192 1.11 -5.92 -8.67
N LEU A 193 0.42 -6.00 -9.80
CA LEU A 193 0.27 -4.91 -10.76
C LEU A 193 -0.49 -3.72 -10.18
N VAL A 194 -1.47 -3.96 -9.31
CA VAL A 194 -2.19 -2.90 -8.59
C VAL A 194 -1.25 -2.09 -7.68
N VAL A 195 -0.41 -2.77 -6.91
CA VAL A 195 0.56 -2.10 -6.02
C VAL A 195 1.58 -1.31 -6.84
N PHE A 196 2.06 -1.90 -7.94
CA PHE A 196 2.95 -1.22 -8.87
C PHE A 196 2.33 0.07 -9.44
N GLN A 197 1.07 0.01 -9.89
CA GLN A 197 0.36 1.17 -10.43
C GLN A 197 0.23 2.31 -9.40
N THR A 198 0.05 1.98 -8.11
CA THR A 198 0.02 2.99 -7.05
C THR A 198 1.35 3.74 -6.94
N SER A 199 2.47 3.01 -6.90
CA SER A 199 3.80 3.64 -6.82
C SER A 199 4.17 4.37 -8.10
N PHE A 200 3.78 3.84 -9.26
CA PHE A 200 3.98 4.48 -10.55
C PHE A 200 3.20 5.79 -10.66
N GLY A 201 1.94 5.81 -10.19
CA GLY A 201 1.14 7.03 -10.07
C GLY A 201 1.82 8.09 -9.22
N ALA A 202 2.32 7.71 -8.05
CA ALA A 202 3.03 8.64 -7.17
C ALA A 202 4.28 9.25 -7.83
N LEU A 203 5.05 8.44 -8.57
CA LEU A 203 6.22 8.90 -9.31
C LEU A 203 5.84 9.93 -10.38
N ILE A 204 4.80 9.66 -11.17
CA ILE A 204 4.32 10.59 -12.20
C ILE A 204 3.74 11.87 -11.58
N GLY A 205 3.09 11.79 -10.43
CA GLY A 205 2.61 12.96 -9.67
C GLY A 205 3.75 13.92 -9.33
N ILE A 206 4.81 13.42 -8.69
CA ILE A 206 5.99 14.23 -8.35
C ILE A 206 6.74 14.72 -9.61
N LEU A 207 6.73 13.94 -10.69
CA LEU A 207 7.34 14.36 -11.96
C LEU A 207 6.63 15.60 -12.55
N VAL A 208 5.30 15.59 -12.59
CA VAL A 208 4.51 16.74 -13.06
C VAL A 208 4.71 17.94 -12.13
N ASP A 209 4.76 17.70 -10.83
CA ASP A 209 5.04 18.76 -9.85
C ASP A 209 6.43 19.37 -10.04
N ASN A 210 7.46 18.55 -10.29
CA ASN A 210 8.80 19.02 -10.53
C ASN A 210 8.90 19.91 -11.78
N TYR A 211 8.10 19.62 -12.81
CA TYR A 211 8.05 20.44 -14.02
C TYR A 211 7.33 21.79 -13.79
N THR A 212 6.36 21.81 -12.89
CA THR A 212 5.49 22.97 -12.65
C THR A 212 5.95 23.86 -11.49
N ASN A 213 6.92 23.41 -10.69
CA ASN A 213 7.40 24.11 -9.49
C ASN A 213 7.93 25.53 -9.73
N ALA A 214 8.46 25.82 -10.92
CA ALA A 214 9.07 27.11 -11.24
C ALA A 214 8.04 28.21 -11.51
N SER A 215 6.77 27.82 -11.71
CA SER A 215 5.69 28.75 -12.01
C SER A 215 5.13 29.40 -10.74
N ILE A 216 5.13 30.73 -10.68
CA ILE A 216 4.49 31.51 -9.59
C ILE A 216 2.98 31.68 -9.85
N SER A 217 2.53 31.46 -11.09
CA SER A 217 1.12 31.57 -11.46
C SER A 217 0.28 30.42 -10.90
N ARG A 218 -1.06 30.61 -10.89
CA ARG A 218 -2.08 29.61 -10.53
C ARG A 218 -1.92 28.28 -11.29
N VAL A 219 -1.31 28.35 -12.47
CA VAL A 219 -1.02 27.22 -13.35
C VAL A 219 -0.19 26.13 -12.65
N CYS A 220 0.63 26.47 -11.64
CA CYS A 220 1.50 25.51 -10.95
C CYS A 220 0.74 24.33 -10.33
N TYR A 221 -0.41 24.55 -9.70
CA TYR A 221 -1.22 23.47 -9.10
C TYR A 221 -2.39 23.05 -9.99
N GLN A 222 -2.81 23.90 -10.94
CA GLN A 222 -3.87 23.53 -11.90
C GLN A 222 -3.42 22.46 -12.89
N ILE A 223 -2.16 22.47 -13.34
CA ILE A 223 -1.64 21.44 -14.25
C ILE A 223 -1.63 20.05 -13.59
N PRO A 224 -1.04 19.84 -12.39
CA PRO A 224 -1.11 18.55 -11.70
C PRO A 224 -2.55 18.07 -11.50
N LEU A 225 -3.47 18.98 -11.13
CA LEU A 225 -4.88 18.64 -11.01
C LEU A 225 -5.53 18.29 -12.36
N ALA A 226 -5.19 18.99 -13.45
CA ALA A 226 -5.76 18.74 -14.77
C ALA A 226 -5.33 17.39 -15.36
N VAL A 227 -4.08 16.96 -15.10
CA VAL A 227 -3.56 15.65 -15.52
C VAL A 227 -4.38 14.52 -14.92
N MET A 228 -4.97 14.71 -13.74
CA MET A 228 -5.86 13.71 -13.12
C MET A 228 -7.12 13.40 -13.93
N TYR A 229 -7.55 14.25 -14.88
CA TYR A 229 -8.69 13.93 -15.75
C TYR A 229 -8.43 12.73 -16.66
N ILE A 230 -7.17 12.42 -16.94
CA ILE A 230 -6.79 11.32 -17.82
C ILE A 230 -7.30 9.99 -17.27
N VAL A 231 -7.21 9.76 -15.95
CA VAL A 231 -7.63 8.49 -15.36
C VAL A 231 -9.14 8.22 -15.48
N PRO A 232 -10.06 9.09 -15.02
CA PRO A 232 -11.48 8.88 -15.19
C PRO A 232 -11.90 8.85 -16.67
N ALA A 233 -11.19 9.54 -17.56
CA ALA A 233 -11.42 9.43 -19.00
C ALA A 233 -11.03 8.04 -19.54
N CYS A 234 -9.83 7.54 -19.22
CA CYS A 234 -9.37 6.21 -19.64
C CYS A 234 -10.26 5.10 -19.08
N ILE A 235 -10.59 5.14 -17.79
CA ILE A 235 -11.47 4.15 -17.16
C ILE A 235 -12.89 4.28 -17.73
N GLY A 236 -13.40 5.50 -17.93
CA GLY A 236 -14.70 5.76 -18.54
C GLY A 236 -14.84 5.11 -19.91
N ILE A 237 -13.84 5.25 -20.79
CA ILE A 237 -13.83 4.63 -22.12
C ILE A 237 -13.88 3.09 -22.00
N VAL A 238 -13.06 2.51 -21.11
CA VAL A 238 -13.03 1.05 -20.90
C VAL A 238 -14.38 0.55 -20.36
N LEU A 239 -15.02 1.29 -19.46
CA LEU A 239 -16.30 0.96 -18.84
C LEU A 239 -17.49 0.93 -19.82
N ILE A 240 -17.41 1.61 -20.97
CA ILE A 240 -18.44 1.55 -22.01
C ILE A 240 -18.54 0.11 -22.53
N TRP A 241 -17.40 -0.57 -22.72
CA TRP A 241 -17.35 -1.92 -23.27
C TRP A 241 -17.32 -3.01 -22.21
N LEU A 242 -16.92 -2.69 -20.99
CA LEU A 242 -16.78 -3.67 -19.92
C LEU A 242 -18.15 -4.05 -19.30
N PRO A 243 -18.52 -5.34 -19.21
CA PRO A 243 -19.72 -5.76 -18.48
C PRO A 243 -19.48 -5.77 -16.96
N ASP A 244 -20.53 -5.99 -16.16
CA ASP A 244 -20.36 -6.30 -14.73
C ASP A 244 -19.76 -7.71 -14.53
N THR A 245 -19.21 -7.96 -13.33
CA THR A 245 -18.50 -9.20 -13.04
C THR A 245 -19.44 -10.43 -13.08
N PRO A 246 -18.96 -11.61 -13.53
CA PRO A 246 -19.75 -12.83 -13.55
C PRO A 246 -20.30 -13.21 -12.16
N ARG A 247 -19.49 -13.03 -11.12
CA ARG A 247 -19.87 -13.27 -9.72
C ARG A 247 -21.04 -12.40 -9.28
N TYR A 248 -21.09 -11.14 -9.70
CA TYR A 248 -22.22 -10.25 -9.42
C TYR A 248 -23.52 -10.80 -10.05
N TYR A 249 -23.48 -11.25 -11.30
CA TYR A 249 -24.67 -11.81 -11.97
C TYR A 249 -25.15 -13.11 -11.32
N ILE A 250 -24.24 -14.00 -10.93
CA ILE A 250 -24.56 -15.25 -10.23
C ILE A 250 -25.20 -14.96 -8.86
N SER A 251 -24.69 -13.97 -8.11
CA SER A 251 -25.28 -13.58 -6.82
C SER A 251 -26.72 -13.06 -6.94
N ARG A 252 -27.14 -12.64 -8.14
CA ARG A 252 -28.49 -12.17 -8.48
C ARG A 252 -29.35 -13.23 -9.18
N GLY A 253 -28.87 -14.46 -9.32
CA GLY A 253 -29.56 -15.54 -10.03
C GLY A 253 -29.67 -15.33 -11.55
N ARG A 254 -28.83 -14.48 -12.15
CA ARG A 254 -28.86 -14.17 -13.59
C ARG A 254 -27.73 -14.89 -14.34
N GLU A 255 -27.84 -16.20 -14.46
CA GLU A 255 -26.80 -17.06 -15.06
C GLU A 255 -26.54 -16.73 -16.54
N ASP A 256 -27.57 -16.43 -17.32
CA ASP A 256 -27.42 -16.05 -18.74
C ASP A 256 -26.51 -14.82 -18.94
N ARG A 257 -26.65 -13.82 -18.06
CA ARG A 257 -25.81 -12.61 -18.10
C ARG A 257 -24.40 -12.89 -17.61
N ALA A 258 -24.23 -13.84 -16.68
CA ALA A 258 -22.92 -14.30 -16.26
C ALA A 258 -22.17 -14.95 -17.43
N ALA A 259 -22.84 -15.80 -18.22
CA ALA A 259 -22.28 -16.42 -19.42
C ALA A 259 -21.82 -15.38 -20.45
N LEU A 260 -22.67 -14.37 -20.73
CA LEU A 260 -22.32 -13.27 -21.63
C LEU A 260 -21.13 -12.44 -21.12
N SER A 261 -21.05 -12.23 -19.81
CA SER A 261 -19.92 -11.52 -19.18
C SER A 261 -18.61 -12.30 -19.34
N ILE A 262 -18.61 -13.60 -19.04
CA ILE A 262 -17.44 -14.48 -19.21
C ILE A 262 -16.98 -14.49 -20.67
N ARG A 263 -17.91 -14.67 -21.61
CA ARG A 263 -17.62 -14.61 -23.07
C ARG A 263 -16.90 -13.32 -23.45
N LYS A 264 -17.39 -12.18 -22.97
CA LYS A 264 -16.83 -10.87 -23.31
C LYS A 264 -15.47 -10.62 -22.66
N ILE A 265 -15.30 -11.04 -21.41
CA ILE A 265 -14.08 -10.78 -20.64
C ILE A 265 -12.95 -11.74 -21.05
N ARG A 266 -13.23 -13.04 -21.12
CA ARG A 266 -12.23 -14.06 -21.46
C ARG A 266 -12.06 -14.24 -22.97
N GLY A 267 -13.05 -13.87 -23.77
CA GLY A 267 -13.03 -14.09 -25.22
C GLY A 267 -13.18 -15.55 -25.64
N ILE A 268 -13.67 -16.41 -24.74
CA ILE A 268 -13.93 -17.83 -25.01
C ILE A 268 -15.25 -17.96 -25.78
N THR A 269 -15.23 -18.72 -26.88
CA THR A 269 -16.41 -19.04 -27.70
C THR A 269 -17.00 -20.41 -27.42
N ASP A 270 -16.24 -21.29 -26.75
CA ASP A 270 -16.67 -22.64 -26.39
C ASP A 270 -17.62 -22.63 -25.19
N ASN A 271 -18.86 -23.08 -25.42
CA ASN A 271 -19.92 -23.12 -24.41
C ASN A 271 -19.59 -24.07 -23.25
N SER A 272 -18.93 -25.20 -23.53
CA SER A 272 -18.62 -26.20 -22.50
C SER A 272 -17.71 -25.64 -21.40
N ARG A 273 -16.72 -24.83 -21.81
CA ARG A 273 -15.79 -24.16 -20.89
C ARG A 273 -16.47 -23.05 -20.08
N ILE A 274 -17.41 -22.33 -20.69
CA ILE A 274 -18.17 -21.26 -20.01
C ILE A 274 -19.07 -21.86 -18.94
N ASP A 275 -19.77 -22.95 -19.26
CA ASP A 275 -20.67 -23.61 -18.32
C ASP A 275 -19.90 -24.20 -17.13
N ALA A 276 -18.73 -24.80 -17.39
CA ALA A 276 -17.83 -25.27 -16.33
C ALA A 276 -17.40 -24.12 -15.41
N GLU A 277 -17.04 -22.96 -15.95
CA GLU A 277 -16.64 -21.80 -15.15
C GLU A 277 -17.82 -21.19 -14.36
N ILE A 278 -19.02 -21.14 -14.94
CA ILE A 278 -20.23 -20.71 -14.22
C ILE A 278 -20.50 -21.64 -13.04
N LEU A 279 -20.38 -22.95 -13.26
CA LEU A 279 -20.56 -23.95 -12.22
C LEU A 279 -19.54 -23.77 -11.09
N ASP A 280 -18.27 -23.52 -11.42
CA ASP A 280 -17.21 -23.24 -10.45
C ASP A 280 -17.52 -21.99 -9.61
N ILE A 281 -17.93 -20.89 -10.25
CA ILE A 281 -18.27 -19.64 -9.54
C ILE A 281 -19.52 -19.82 -8.67
N LYS A 282 -20.51 -20.57 -9.16
CA LYS A 282 -21.75 -20.88 -8.43
C LYS A 282 -21.47 -21.73 -7.20
N ASN A 283 -20.68 -22.79 -7.33
CA ASN A 283 -20.25 -23.64 -6.22
C ASN A 283 -19.47 -22.83 -5.18
N ALA A 284 -18.54 -21.97 -5.62
CA ALA A 284 -17.81 -21.09 -4.71
C ALA A 284 -18.74 -20.13 -3.94
N TRP A 285 -19.75 -19.58 -4.61
CA TRP A 285 -20.75 -18.70 -3.98
C TRP A 285 -21.64 -19.43 -2.98
N ILE A 286 -22.08 -20.66 -3.28
CA ILE A 286 -22.88 -21.48 -2.35
C ILE A 286 -22.06 -21.79 -1.09
N THR A 287 -20.82 -22.28 -1.25
CA THR A 287 -19.93 -22.58 -0.13
C THR A 287 -19.67 -21.34 0.74
N GLU A 288 -19.47 -20.17 0.13
CA GLU A 288 -19.33 -18.90 0.86
C GLU A 288 -20.60 -18.56 1.64
N LYS A 289 -21.79 -18.70 1.03
CA LYS A 289 -23.06 -18.42 1.69
C LYS A 289 -23.32 -19.35 2.87
N GLU A 290 -22.93 -20.62 2.76
CA GLU A 290 -23.03 -21.60 3.83
C GLU A 290 -22.07 -21.29 4.98
N LEU A 291 -20.81 -20.97 4.66
CA LEU A 291 -19.82 -20.53 5.65
C LEU A 291 -20.27 -19.28 6.41
N HIS A 292 -21.00 -18.39 5.74
CA HIS A 292 -21.49 -17.13 6.30
C HIS A 292 -22.82 -17.24 7.05
N ARG A 293 -23.48 -18.41 7.03
CA ARG A 293 -24.78 -18.61 7.68
C ARG A 293 -24.63 -18.65 9.20
N GLY A 294 -25.38 -17.79 9.91
CA GLY A 294 -25.39 -17.75 11.38
C GLY A 294 -24.19 -17.06 12.03
N ILE A 295 -23.41 -16.28 11.27
CA ILE A 295 -22.33 -15.46 11.81
C ILE A 295 -22.88 -14.16 12.39
N HIS A 296 -22.47 -13.84 13.61
CA HIS A 296 -22.65 -12.52 14.19
C HIS A 296 -21.31 -11.77 14.28
N LEU A 297 -21.34 -10.43 14.15
CA LEU A 297 -20.13 -9.59 14.29
C LEU A 297 -19.46 -9.75 15.66
N ARG A 298 -20.22 -10.13 16.70
CA ARG A 298 -19.71 -10.39 18.05
C ARG A 298 -18.80 -11.62 18.13
N ASP A 299 -18.92 -12.55 17.17
CA ASP A 299 -18.10 -13.76 17.12
C ASP A 299 -16.63 -13.43 16.87
N MET A 300 -16.33 -12.29 16.22
CA MET A 300 -14.96 -11.82 15.99
C MET A 300 -14.20 -11.48 17.26
N PHE A 301 -14.92 -11.14 18.33
CA PHE A 301 -14.35 -10.77 19.62
C PHE A 301 -14.41 -11.91 20.64
N SER A 302 -14.74 -13.13 20.20
CA SER A 302 -14.93 -14.28 21.07
C SER A 302 -13.95 -15.41 20.75
N GLY A 303 -13.48 -16.08 21.81
CA GLY A 303 -12.68 -17.31 21.69
C GLY A 303 -11.38 -17.19 20.87
N PRO A 304 -11.04 -18.18 20.02
CA PRO A 304 -9.80 -18.17 19.24
C PRO A 304 -9.77 -17.11 18.14
N ASP A 305 -10.93 -16.65 17.68
CA ASP A 305 -11.03 -15.62 16.64
C ASP A 305 -10.70 -14.22 17.18
N LEU A 306 -10.86 -13.96 18.49
CA LEU A 306 -10.38 -12.72 19.12
C LEU A 306 -8.89 -12.49 18.88
N ARG A 307 -8.06 -13.52 19.05
CA ARG A 307 -6.62 -13.42 18.82
C ARG A 307 -6.30 -13.10 17.35
N ARG A 308 -7.07 -13.64 16.41
CA ARG A 308 -6.91 -13.38 14.97
C ARG A 308 -7.26 -11.95 14.65
N THR A 309 -8.40 -11.50 15.16
CA THR A 309 -8.87 -10.13 15.02
C THR A 309 -7.81 -9.17 15.57
N LEU A 310 -7.32 -9.37 16.80
CA LEU A 310 -6.29 -8.51 17.41
C LEU A 310 -4.99 -8.48 16.61
N ILE A 311 -4.53 -9.60 16.04
CA ILE A 311 -3.35 -9.62 15.16
C ILE A 311 -3.63 -8.81 13.89
N CYS A 312 -4.80 -8.96 13.27
CA CYS A 312 -5.15 -8.19 12.07
C CYS A 312 -5.24 -6.69 12.36
N LEU A 313 -5.86 -6.30 13.48
CA LEU A 313 -5.91 -4.91 13.91
C LEU A 313 -4.50 -4.35 14.18
N GLY A 314 -3.66 -5.12 14.88
CA GLY A 314 -2.28 -4.73 15.19
C GLY A 314 -1.43 -4.54 13.92
N VAL A 315 -1.60 -5.40 12.93
CA VAL A 315 -0.93 -5.28 11.62
C VAL A 315 -1.42 -4.04 10.84
N SER A 316 -2.73 -3.77 10.83
CA SER A 316 -3.31 -2.59 10.19
C SER A 316 -2.92 -1.28 10.87
N ILE A 317 -2.80 -1.26 12.20
CA ILE A 317 -2.23 -0.12 12.94
C ILE A 317 -0.74 -0.01 12.65
N GLY A 318 -0.03 -1.14 12.64
CA GLY A 318 1.39 -1.24 12.32
C GLY A 318 1.74 -0.61 10.99
N GLN A 319 0.87 -0.79 9.98
CA GLN A 319 0.99 -0.18 8.65
C GLN A 319 1.03 1.35 8.71
N THR A 320 0.15 1.99 9.48
CA THR A 320 0.18 3.43 9.70
C THR A 320 1.35 3.84 10.60
N ALA A 321 1.66 3.03 11.61
CA ALA A 321 2.74 3.25 12.56
C ALA A 321 4.15 3.21 11.92
N THR A 322 4.28 2.73 10.69
CA THR A 322 5.56 2.73 9.95
C THR A 322 6.07 4.15 9.63
N GLY A 323 5.20 5.16 9.63
CA GLY A 323 5.53 6.53 9.22
C GLY A 323 5.41 6.79 7.72
N ILE A 324 4.99 5.80 6.93
CA ILE A 324 4.93 5.93 5.46
C ILE A 324 3.96 7.03 5.01
N ILE A 325 2.90 7.27 5.79
CA ILE A 325 1.87 8.25 5.47
C ILE A 325 2.41 9.67 5.61
N PHE A 326 3.24 9.90 6.63
CA PHE A 326 3.97 11.14 6.80
C PHE A 326 4.97 11.34 5.63
N VAL A 327 5.79 10.33 5.34
CA VAL A 327 6.77 10.42 4.26
C VAL A 327 6.07 10.67 2.91
N SER A 328 5.04 9.89 2.57
CA SER A 328 4.32 10.04 1.30
C SER A 328 3.58 11.37 1.18
N GLY A 329 3.01 11.90 2.27
CA GLY A 329 2.19 13.11 2.23
C GLY A 329 2.97 14.42 2.36
N TYR A 330 4.16 14.39 2.95
CA TYR A 330 4.88 15.60 3.36
C TYR A 330 6.37 15.62 3.04
N SER A 331 6.92 14.65 2.30
CA SER A 331 8.37 14.60 2.01
C SER A 331 8.91 15.85 1.31
N VAL A 332 8.17 16.44 0.37
CA VAL A 332 8.62 17.65 -0.33
C VAL A 332 8.71 18.82 0.66
N TYR A 333 7.65 19.05 1.44
CA TYR A 333 7.64 20.06 2.50
C TYR A 333 8.73 19.81 3.55
N PHE A 334 8.93 18.56 3.95
CA PHE A 334 9.99 18.15 4.87
C PHE A 334 11.39 18.52 4.35
N TYR A 335 11.67 18.33 3.07
CA TYR A 335 12.95 18.73 2.46
C TYR A 335 13.08 20.26 2.33
N VAL A 336 11.99 20.97 2.04
CA VAL A 336 11.96 22.44 2.07
C VAL A 336 12.30 22.96 3.46
N GLN A 337 11.67 22.43 4.51
CA GLN A 337 11.92 22.81 5.90
C GLN A 337 13.33 22.44 6.37
N ALA A 338 13.89 21.34 5.86
CA ALA A 338 15.29 20.97 6.08
C ALA A 338 16.29 21.84 5.28
N ARG A 339 15.82 22.82 4.50
CA ARG A 339 16.61 23.70 3.63
C ARG A 339 17.47 22.95 2.61
N ILE A 340 16.92 21.87 2.05
CA ILE A 340 17.58 21.02 1.06
C ILE A 340 17.33 21.59 -0.34
N ALA A 341 18.39 21.68 -1.15
CA ALA A 341 18.27 22.10 -2.55
C ALA A 341 17.54 21.03 -3.39
N GLN A 342 16.67 21.49 -4.29
CA GLN A 342 15.90 20.65 -5.24
C GLN A 342 15.07 19.54 -4.57
N PRO A 343 14.11 19.88 -3.69
CA PRO A 343 13.35 18.89 -2.92
C PRO A 343 12.53 17.93 -3.81
N PHE A 344 11.95 18.42 -4.91
CA PHE A 344 11.15 17.62 -5.83
C PHE A 344 11.97 16.50 -6.52
N THR A 345 13.18 16.82 -6.99
CA THR A 345 14.09 15.85 -7.62
C THR A 345 14.44 14.72 -6.67
N TRP A 346 14.74 15.01 -5.40
CA TRP A 346 15.11 13.98 -4.42
C TRP A 346 13.94 13.09 -4.02
N VAL A 347 12.72 13.64 -3.93
CA VAL A 347 11.51 12.82 -3.74
C VAL A 347 11.28 11.90 -4.94
N MET A 348 11.46 12.41 -6.17
CA MET A 348 11.33 11.62 -7.39
C MET A 348 12.30 10.43 -7.41
N VAL A 349 13.58 10.69 -7.10
CA VAL A 349 14.61 9.64 -7.00
C VAL A 349 14.26 8.63 -5.91
N GLY A 350 13.78 9.10 -4.74
CA GLY A 350 13.35 8.21 -3.66
C GLY A 350 12.18 7.31 -4.03
N LEU A 351 11.18 7.83 -4.74
CA LEU A 351 10.05 7.03 -5.24
C LEU A 351 10.51 6.00 -6.28
N ALA A 352 11.38 6.38 -7.22
CA ALA A 352 11.92 5.47 -8.22
C ALA A 352 12.71 4.31 -7.58
N ILE A 353 13.53 4.61 -6.56
CA ILE A 353 14.24 3.58 -5.80
C ILE A 353 13.26 2.72 -5.00
N SER A 354 12.28 3.31 -4.32
CA SER A 354 11.26 2.58 -3.56
C SER A 354 10.45 1.61 -4.44
N MET A 355 10.18 1.97 -5.70
CA MET A 355 9.57 1.05 -6.68
C MET A 355 10.39 -0.22 -6.90
N THR A 356 11.73 -0.13 -6.94
CA THR A 356 12.59 -1.32 -7.03
C THR A 356 12.46 -2.20 -5.79
N GLY A 357 12.26 -1.60 -4.62
CA GLY A 357 11.96 -2.31 -3.36
C GLY A 357 10.64 -3.07 -3.45
N ASN A 358 9.58 -2.43 -3.95
CA ASN A 358 8.27 -3.06 -4.15
C ASN A 358 8.35 -4.24 -5.14
N LEU A 359 9.13 -4.13 -6.22
CA LEU A 359 9.37 -5.23 -7.14
C LEU A 359 10.18 -6.37 -6.50
N ALA A 360 11.15 -6.03 -5.64
CA ALA A 360 11.91 -7.02 -4.87
C ALA A 360 11.07 -7.72 -3.78
N ALA A 361 9.90 -7.20 -3.42
CA ALA A 361 9.03 -7.82 -2.42
C ALA A 361 8.49 -9.19 -2.86
N PHE A 362 8.22 -9.40 -4.15
CA PHE A 362 7.73 -10.69 -4.67
C PHE A 362 8.73 -11.83 -4.43
N PRO A 363 10.00 -11.73 -4.86
CA PRO A 363 10.98 -12.75 -4.53
C PRO A 363 11.27 -12.80 -3.02
N ALA A 364 11.33 -11.65 -2.32
CA ALA A 364 11.59 -11.62 -0.88
C ALA A 364 10.55 -12.43 -0.10
N MET A 365 9.25 -12.21 -0.33
CA MET A 365 8.18 -12.97 0.32
C MET A 365 8.17 -14.45 -0.08
N ARG A 366 8.67 -14.79 -1.27
CA ARG A 366 8.79 -16.19 -1.72
C ARG A 366 9.94 -16.92 -1.02
N PHE A 367 11.11 -16.29 -0.85
CA PHE A 367 12.31 -16.95 -0.32
C PHE A 367 12.51 -16.77 1.18
N LEU A 368 12.13 -15.63 1.75
CA LEU A 368 12.27 -15.35 3.17
C LEU A 368 10.98 -15.66 3.95
N PRO A 369 11.06 -16.03 5.24
CA PRO A 369 9.89 -16.12 6.13
C PRO A 369 9.26 -14.75 6.31
N ARG A 370 7.92 -14.68 6.33
CA ARG A 370 7.19 -13.40 6.41
C ARG A 370 7.48 -12.69 7.74
N ARG A 371 7.52 -13.43 8.85
CA ARG A 371 7.79 -12.85 10.18
C ARG A 371 9.20 -12.28 10.27
N VAL A 372 10.20 -13.02 9.79
CA VAL A 372 11.61 -12.57 9.81
C VAL A 372 11.79 -11.34 8.94
N LEU A 373 11.19 -11.33 7.74
CA LEU A 373 11.25 -10.20 6.83
C LEU A 373 10.60 -8.94 7.45
N LEU A 374 9.46 -9.09 8.11
CA LEU A 374 8.79 -7.96 8.76
C LEU A 374 9.57 -7.41 9.96
N ILE A 375 10.17 -8.28 10.78
CA ILE A 375 11.01 -7.85 11.92
C ILE A 375 12.26 -7.13 11.42
N SER A 376 12.98 -7.72 10.45
CA SER A 376 14.22 -7.13 9.94
C SER A 376 13.97 -5.78 9.27
N CYS A 377 12.92 -5.67 8.45
CA CYS A 377 12.57 -4.41 7.80
C CYS A 377 12.09 -3.36 8.81
N SER A 378 11.24 -3.72 9.78
CA SER A 378 10.78 -2.77 10.80
C SER A 378 11.92 -2.28 11.70
N ALA A 379 12.84 -3.17 12.10
CA ALA A 379 14.02 -2.77 12.87
C ALA A 379 14.93 -1.85 12.06
N MET A 380 15.12 -2.12 10.77
CA MET A 380 15.94 -1.30 9.89
C MET A 380 15.29 0.07 9.62
N SER A 381 13.97 0.10 9.38
CA SER A 381 13.18 1.33 9.30
C SER A 381 13.30 2.17 10.57
N ALA A 382 13.30 1.54 11.75
CA ALA A 382 13.50 2.24 13.02
C ALA A 382 14.88 2.90 13.08
N VAL A 383 15.95 2.17 12.70
CA VAL A 383 17.32 2.71 12.66
C VAL A 383 17.41 3.91 11.72
N PHE A 384 16.86 3.81 10.50
CA PHE A 384 16.90 4.92 9.55
C PHE A 384 16.06 6.13 9.98
N MET A 385 14.92 5.92 10.63
CA MET A 385 14.11 7.00 11.18
C MET A 385 14.79 7.69 12.36
N PHE A 386 15.39 6.94 13.29
CA PHE A 386 16.19 7.54 14.36
C PHE A 386 17.42 8.28 13.82
N ALA A 387 18.13 7.70 12.84
CA ALA A 387 19.26 8.34 12.21
C ALA A 387 18.88 9.66 11.52
N ASN A 388 17.72 9.73 10.86
CA ASN A 388 17.20 10.98 10.30
C ASN A 388 17.02 12.04 11.40
N ALA A 389 16.32 11.68 12.48
CA ALA A 389 16.04 12.60 13.57
C ALA A 389 17.31 13.10 14.30
N ILE A 390 18.28 12.20 14.52
CA ILE A 390 19.57 12.51 15.16
C ILE A 390 20.41 13.41 14.26
N THR A 391 20.47 13.13 12.95
CA THR A 391 21.23 13.92 11.98
C THR A 391 20.76 15.37 11.98
N TYR A 392 19.45 15.59 12.00
CA TYR A 392 18.90 16.94 12.08
C TYR A 392 19.09 17.61 13.44
N THR A 393 19.03 16.86 14.54
CA THR A 393 19.23 17.40 15.88
C THR A 393 20.68 17.81 16.15
N LYS A 394 21.64 17.10 15.55
CA LYS A 394 23.08 17.35 15.76
C LYS A 394 23.70 18.29 14.72
N SER A 395 23.09 18.43 13.55
CA SER A 395 23.62 19.32 12.51
C SER A 395 23.02 20.73 12.59
N THR A 396 23.80 21.72 12.14
CA THR A 396 23.30 23.06 11.88
C THR A 396 22.33 23.03 10.70
N VAL A 397 21.12 23.56 10.88
CA VAL A 397 20.09 23.63 9.84
C VAL A 397 20.67 24.28 8.57
N GLY A 398 20.51 23.63 7.41
CA GLY A 398 21.07 24.09 6.14
C GLY A 398 22.49 23.61 5.82
N SER A 399 23.12 22.76 6.65
CA SER A 399 24.39 22.12 6.30
C SER A 399 24.22 21.18 5.09
N PRO A 400 25.01 21.34 4.00
CA PRO A 400 24.92 20.48 2.83
C PRO A 400 25.18 19.00 3.14
N GLY A 401 26.03 18.72 4.14
CA GLY A 401 26.33 17.34 4.56
C GLY A 401 25.12 16.67 5.22
N ALA A 402 24.41 17.39 6.10
CA ALA A 402 23.21 16.88 6.75
C ALA A 402 22.05 16.73 5.78
N GLY A 403 21.87 17.65 4.83
CA GLY A 403 20.87 17.52 3.79
C GLY A 403 21.03 16.23 2.97
N LYS A 404 22.27 15.94 2.52
CA LYS A 404 22.60 14.70 1.80
C LYS A 404 22.34 13.45 2.65
N ALA A 405 22.68 13.49 3.94
CA ALA A 405 22.42 12.39 4.85
C ALA A 405 20.92 12.15 5.05
N LEU A 406 20.11 13.19 5.26
CA LEU A 406 18.65 13.08 5.39
C LEU A 406 18.00 12.46 4.14
N ILE A 407 18.41 12.89 2.95
CA ILE A 407 17.95 12.31 1.69
C ILE A 407 18.29 10.81 1.65
N GLY A 408 19.56 10.46 1.85
CA GLY A 408 20.00 9.06 1.77
C GLY A 408 19.27 8.16 2.77
N LEU A 409 19.13 8.60 4.03
CA LEU A 409 18.46 7.84 5.07
C LEU A 409 16.96 7.66 4.77
N ASN A 410 16.28 8.66 4.21
CA ASN A 410 14.88 8.55 3.82
C ASN A 410 14.69 7.60 2.61
N ILE A 411 15.59 7.65 1.63
CA ILE A 411 15.60 6.71 0.49
C ILE A 411 15.76 5.26 0.98
N PHE A 412 16.71 4.99 1.88
CA PHE A 412 16.86 3.65 2.44
C PHE A 412 15.63 3.22 3.25
N TYR A 413 15.07 4.10 4.08
CA TYR A 413 13.82 3.83 4.79
C TYR A 413 12.70 3.41 3.84
N THR A 414 12.43 4.20 2.79
CA THR A 414 11.34 3.91 1.84
C THR A 414 11.59 2.64 1.03
N TRP A 415 12.84 2.26 0.83
CA TRP A 415 13.21 1.00 0.17
C TRP A 415 12.98 -0.22 1.06
N PHE A 416 13.42 -0.17 2.33
CA PHE A 416 13.16 -1.24 3.32
C PHE A 416 11.66 -1.38 3.64
N TYR A 417 10.94 -0.27 3.63
CA TYR A 417 9.49 -0.31 3.69
C TYR A 417 8.91 -1.09 2.50
N GLY A 418 9.38 -0.81 1.28
CA GLY A 418 8.88 -1.45 0.05
C GLY A 418 9.23 -2.94 -0.09
N ILE A 419 10.44 -3.36 0.27
CA ILE A 419 10.89 -4.76 0.10
C ILE A 419 10.14 -5.76 1.00
N GLY A 420 9.68 -5.33 2.17
CA GLY A 420 9.17 -6.26 3.16
C GLY A 420 8.15 -5.68 4.11
N GLN A 421 8.28 -4.44 4.57
CA GLN A 421 7.39 -3.93 5.60
C GLN A 421 5.95 -3.77 5.10
N GLY A 422 5.74 -2.99 4.03
CA GLY A 422 4.40 -2.76 3.48
C GLY A 422 3.74 -4.06 2.97
N PRO A 423 4.34 -4.76 1.99
CA PRO A 423 3.71 -5.94 1.39
C PRO A 423 3.41 -7.08 2.38
N VAL A 424 4.27 -7.28 3.39
CA VAL A 424 4.06 -8.34 4.39
C VAL A 424 2.94 -7.97 5.36
N LEU A 425 2.82 -6.70 5.79
CA LEU A 425 1.70 -6.27 6.63
C LEU A 425 0.36 -6.53 5.93
N TRP A 426 0.22 -6.13 4.66
CA TRP A 426 -0.99 -6.40 3.88
C TRP A 426 -1.26 -7.90 3.69
N ALA A 427 -0.21 -8.69 3.45
CA ALA A 427 -0.37 -10.14 3.30
C ALA A 427 -0.84 -10.82 4.59
N ILE A 428 -0.26 -10.46 5.75
CA ILE A 428 -0.65 -11.04 7.04
C ILE A 428 -2.10 -10.67 7.39
N ALA A 429 -2.50 -9.42 7.14
CA ALA A 429 -3.89 -8.99 7.33
C ALA A 429 -4.88 -9.81 6.50
N GLY A 430 -4.46 -10.29 5.31
CA GLY A 430 -5.27 -11.16 4.46
C GLY A 430 -5.23 -12.63 4.86
N GLU A 431 -4.13 -13.14 5.43
CA GLU A 431 -3.89 -14.56 5.69
C GLU A 431 -4.35 -15.04 7.08
N VAL A 432 -4.28 -14.19 8.11
CA VAL A 432 -4.60 -14.53 9.51
C VAL A 432 -6.10 -14.71 9.83
N PRO A 433 -7.04 -13.97 9.22
CA PRO A 433 -8.46 -14.14 9.51
C PRO A 433 -8.98 -15.55 9.21
N SER A 434 -9.94 -16.01 10.00
CA SER A 434 -10.63 -17.28 9.74
C SER A 434 -11.50 -17.18 8.50
N GLN A 435 -11.64 -18.25 7.71
CA GLN A 435 -12.44 -18.23 6.49
C GLN A 435 -13.89 -17.76 6.73
N ARG A 436 -14.48 -18.19 7.86
CA ARG A 436 -15.81 -17.78 8.32
C ARG A 436 -15.92 -16.26 8.54
N LEU A 437 -14.97 -15.65 9.25
CA LEU A 437 -15.01 -14.23 9.65
C LEU A 437 -14.11 -13.32 8.80
N ARG A 438 -13.64 -13.80 7.65
CA ARG A 438 -12.55 -13.16 6.89
C ARG A 438 -12.96 -11.77 6.43
N ALA A 439 -14.10 -11.66 5.77
CA ALA A 439 -14.58 -10.40 5.21
C ALA A 439 -14.75 -9.33 6.30
N GLN A 440 -15.37 -9.69 7.43
CA GLN A 440 -15.64 -8.78 8.54
C GLN A 440 -14.35 -8.36 9.25
N THR A 441 -13.41 -9.29 9.46
CA THR A 441 -12.12 -9.01 10.11
C THR A 441 -11.25 -8.11 9.26
N VAL A 442 -11.15 -8.39 7.95
CA VAL A 442 -10.37 -7.55 7.02
C VAL A 442 -11.01 -6.16 6.88
N ALA A 443 -12.33 -6.07 6.80
CA ALA A 443 -13.04 -4.79 6.72
C ALA A 443 -12.81 -3.93 7.98
N LEU A 444 -12.92 -4.51 9.18
CA LEU A 444 -12.63 -3.80 10.43
C LEU A 444 -11.17 -3.34 10.49
N ALA A 445 -10.23 -4.22 10.14
CA ALA A 445 -8.80 -3.91 10.15
C ALA A 445 -8.47 -2.75 9.17
N ASN A 446 -9.04 -2.77 7.97
CA ASN A 446 -8.89 -1.68 6.99
C ASN A 446 -9.56 -0.38 7.44
N GLY A 447 -10.76 -0.45 8.04
CA GLY A 447 -11.43 0.74 8.60
C GLY A 447 -10.58 1.41 9.68
N ILE A 448 -9.99 0.62 10.58
CA ILE A 448 -9.04 1.12 11.58
C ILE A 448 -7.81 1.73 10.90
N ASN A 449 -7.25 1.08 9.87
CA ASN A 449 -6.14 1.66 9.11
C ASN A 449 -6.48 3.05 8.54
N PHE A 450 -7.66 3.25 7.95
CA PHE A 450 -8.07 4.56 7.45
C PHE A 450 -8.20 5.61 8.55
N VAL A 451 -8.76 5.26 9.72
CA VAL A 451 -8.90 6.17 10.86
C VAL A 451 -7.54 6.61 11.38
N PHE A 452 -6.62 5.68 11.61
CA PHE A 452 -5.26 6.03 12.05
C PHE A 452 -4.48 6.78 10.98
N SER A 453 -4.71 6.45 9.70
CA SER A 453 -4.09 7.15 8.57
C SER A 453 -4.55 8.60 8.48
N TRP A 454 -5.85 8.83 8.65
CA TRP A 454 -6.44 10.16 8.78
C TRP A 454 -5.85 10.92 9.97
N LEU A 455 -5.78 10.29 11.16
CA LEU A 455 -5.22 10.90 12.36
C LEU A 455 -3.75 11.30 12.16
N CYS A 456 -2.95 10.44 11.52
CA CYS A 456 -1.56 10.71 11.19
C CYS A 456 -1.43 11.94 10.28
N GLN A 457 -2.20 12.01 9.19
CA GLN A 457 -2.17 13.17 8.29
C GLN A 457 -2.70 14.44 8.94
N PHE A 458 -3.72 14.34 9.78
CA PHE A 458 -4.26 15.49 10.51
C PHE A 458 -3.24 16.07 11.51
N CYS A 459 -2.52 15.21 12.22
CA CYS A 459 -1.55 15.64 13.24
C CYS A 459 -0.19 16.04 12.66
N THR A 460 0.24 15.46 11.54
CA THR A 460 1.59 15.66 10.98
C THR A 460 1.95 17.14 10.77
N PRO A 461 1.09 17.99 10.16
CA PRO A 461 1.37 19.42 9.98
C PRO A 461 1.65 20.17 11.29
N TYR A 462 1.00 19.79 12.38
CA TYR A 462 1.22 20.43 13.69
C TYR A 462 2.65 20.22 14.21
N PHE A 463 3.26 19.08 13.89
CA PHE A 463 4.63 18.76 14.27
C PHE A 463 5.65 19.45 13.34
N ILE A 464 5.43 19.44 12.03
CA ILE A 464 6.46 19.84 11.06
C ILE A 464 6.48 21.34 10.75
N ASN A 465 5.38 22.04 10.95
CA ASN A 465 5.24 23.43 10.51
C ASN A 465 5.89 24.41 11.51
N PRO A 466 6.63 25.44 11.03
CA PRO A 466 7.22 26.49 11.86
C PRO A 466 6.25 27.22 12.79
N ASP A 467 4.99 27.41 12.38
CA ASP A 467 3.98 28.15 13.17
C ASP A 467 3.47 27.40 14.41
N SER A 468 3.86 26.15 14.58
CA SER A 468 3.38 25.31 15.68
C SER A 468 4.54 24.71 16.44
N LEU A 469 4.73 23.38 16.40
CA LEU A 469 5.79 22.76 17.17
C LEU A 469 7.17 22.95 16.53
N ASN A 470 7.25 23.24 15.23
CA ASN A 470 8.51 23.42 14.48
C ASN A 470 9.54 22.30 14.73
N TRP A 471 9.09 21.05 14.78
CA TRP A 471 9.98 19.91 14.96
C TRP A 471 10.74 19.58 13.68
N GLY A 472 10.22 19.97 12.51
CA GLY A 472 10.81 19.63 11.22
C GLY A 472 11.16 18.14 11.16
N PRO A 473 12.40 17.79 10.78
CA PRO A 473 12.86 16.39 10.78
C PRO A 473 12.98 15.67 12.13
N LYS A 474 12.88 16.36 13.27
CA LYS A 474 12.83 15.70 14.59
C LYS A 474 11.58 14.84 14.73
N TYR A 475 10.54 15.07 13.91
CA TYR A 475 9.34 14.24 13.89
C TYR A 475 9.64 12.75 13.63
N CYS A 476 10.75 12.43 12.95
CA CYS A 476 11.21 11.06 12.75
C CYS A 476 11.53 10.29 14.06
N TYR A 477 11.69 10.96 15.22
CA TYR A 477 11.84 10.27 16.52
C TYR A 477 10.62 9.41 16.87
N ILE A 478 9.41 9.93 16.62
CA ILE A 478 8.16 9.20 16.87
C ILE A 478 8.10 7.95 16.01
N TRP A 479 8.42 8.10 14.72
CA TRP A 479 8.38 7.00 13.76
C TRP A 479 9.48 5.96 13.98
N GLY A 480 10.67 6.38 14.45
CA GLY A 480 11.71 5.45 14.88
C GLY A 480 11.22 4.57 16.04
N GLY A 481 10.62 5.19 17.05
CA GLY A 481 10.06 4.48 18.21
C GLY A 481 8.92 3.53 17.84
N SER A 482 7.97 3.99 17.01
CA SER A 482 6.84 3.16 16.58
C SER A 482 7.27 1.96 15.74
N ASN A 483 8.28 2.11 14.86
CA ASN A 483 8.86 1.01 14.10
C ASN A 483 9.58 -0.01 15.00
N ALA A 484 10.27 0.45 16.05
CA ALA A 484 10.89 -0.44 17.03
C ALA A 484 9.84 -1.23 17.83
N VAL A 485 8.77 -0.56 18.28
CA VAL A 485 7.63 -1.20 18.94
C VAL A 485 6.95 -2.21 18.01
N LEU A 486 6.79 -1.89 16.73
CA LEU A 486 6.26 -2.81 15.73
C LEU A 486 7.13 -4.05 15.59
N ALA A 487 8.46 -3.90 15.52
CA ALA A 487 9.39 -5.04 15.44
C ALA A 487 9.26 -5.96 16.67
N ILE A 488 9.18 -5.38 17.87
CA ILE A 488 8.99 -6.13 19.12
C ILE A 488 7.63 -6.83 19.14
N TRP A 489 6.57 -6.13 18.74
CA TRP A 489 5.21 -6.69 18.71
C TRP A 489 5.09 -7.86 17.72
N VAL A 490 5.69 -7.73 16.53
CA VAL A 490 5.75 -8.82 15.54
C VAL A 490 6.56 -10.00 16.07
N PHE A 491 7.65 -9.72 16.79
CA PHE A 491 8.42 -10.76 17.46
C PHE A 491 7.61 -11.49 18.54
N LEU A 492 6.72 -10.81 19.28
CA LEU A 492 5.98 -11.44 20.37
C LEU A 492 4.69 -12.13 19.92
N PHE A 493 3.90 -11.51 19.04
CA PHE A 493 2.49 -11.92 18.85
C PHE A 493 2.18 -12.53 17.48
N VAL A 494 2.98 -12.23 16.45
CA VAL A 494 2.68 -12.61 15.07
C VAL A 494 3.25 -14.00 14.74
N PRO A 495 2.42 -14.97 14.30
CA PRO A 495 2.89 -16.29 13.88
C PRO A 495 3.54 -16.24 12.49
N GLU A 496 4.34 -17.26 12.16
CA GLU A 496 4.86 -17.43 10.79
C GLU A 496 3.76 -18.01 9.89
N THR A 497 3.41 -17.31 8.81
CA THR A 497 2.35 -17.71 7.87
C THR A 497 2.89 -18.33 6.58
N LYS A 498 4.19 -18.26 6.31
CA LYS A 498 4.77 -18.77 5.06
C LYS A 498 4.59 -20.29 4.90
N GLY A 499 4.09 -20.69 3.72
CA GLY A 499 4.04 -22.10 3.30
C GLY A 499 3.02 -22.94 4.06
N ARG A 500 2.07 -22.29 4.76
CA ARG A 500 0.98 -22.95 5.47
C ARG A 500 -0.31 -22.79 4.67
N SER A 501 -1.11 -23.86 4.60
CA SER A 501 -2.49 -23.72 4.11
C SER A 501 -3.32 -22.92 5.11
N LEU A 502 -4.42 -22.32 4.66
CA LEU A 502 -5.35 -21.58 5.52
C LEU A 502 -5.87 -22.47 6.67
N GLU A 503 -6.08 -23.76 6.41
CA GLU A 503 -6.50 -24.77 7.39
C GLU A 503 -5.41 -25.06 8.43
N GLN A 504 -4.16 -25.20 8.00
CA GLN A 504 -3.02 -25.41 8.91
C GLN A 504 -2.79 -24.19 9.81
N LEU A 505 -3.01 -22.98 9.28
CA LEU A 505 -2.94 -21.76 10.07
C LEU A 505 -4.10 -21.69 11.08
N ASP A 506 -5.29 -22.11 10.66
CA ASP A 506 -6.46 -22.21 11.53
C ASP A 506 -6.18 -23.17 12.72
N GLU A 507 -5.58 -24.33 12.45
CA GLU A 507 -5.18 -25.30 13.47
C GLU A 507 -4.09 -24.78 14.41
N LEU A 508 -3.06 -24.11 13.87
CA LEU A 508 -1.95 -23.55 14.64
C LEU A 508 -2.44 -22.52 15.66
N LEU A 509 -3.33 -21.62 15.25
CA LEU A 509 -3.92 -20.60 16.12
C LEU A 509 -4.89 -21.20 17.15
N LYS A 510 -5.69 -22.21 16.76
CA LYS A 510 -6.56 -22.96 17.68
C LYS A 510 -5.75 -23.69 18.75
N ARG A 511 -4.65 -24.36 18.38
CA ARG A 511 -3.73 -25.02 19.34
C ARG A 511 -3.07 -24.01 20.27
N ALA A 512 -2.62 -22.86 19.76
CA ALA A 512 -2.02 -21.80 20.56
C ALA A 512 -3.01 -21.18 21.57
N CYS A 513 -4.30 -21.08 21.21
CA CYS A 513 -5.36 -20.64 22.13
C CYS A 513 -5.62 -21.65 23.25
N ARG A 514 -5.68 -22.95 22.93
CA ARG A 514 -5.84 -24.01 23.95
C ARG A 514 -4.71 -24.00 24.97
N LEU A 515 -3.46 -23.84 24.50
CA LEU A 515 -2.27 -23.75 25.35
C LEU A 515 -2.22 -22.49 26.23
N ALA A 516 -2.84 -21.39 25.80
CA ALA A 516 -2.95 -20.17 26.60
C ALA A 516 -4.08 -20.26 27.66
N SER A 517 -5.14 -21.03 27.38
CA SER A 517 -6.25 -21.23 28.32
C SER A 517 -5.97 -22.29 29.40
N SER A 518 -5.10 -23.27 29.12
CA SER A 518 -4.66 -24.20 30.14
C SER A 518 -3.68 -23.48 31.07
N ARG A 519 -3.85 -23.62 32.40
CA ARG A 519 -3.00 -23.04 33.47
C ARG A 519 -1.55 -23.59 33.46
N VAL A 520 -0.95 -23.80 32.30
CA VAL A 520 0.44 -24.25 32.11
C VAL A 520 1.37 -23.05 31.82
N MET A 521 0.87 -21.83 31.99
CA MET A 521 1.63 -20.57 31.80
C MET A 521 2.79 -20.40 32.80
N SER A 522 2.78 -21.07 33.96
CA SER A 522 3.79 -20.82 35.01
C SER A 522 5.13 -21.55 34.85
N ARG A 523 5.24 -22.55 33.95
CA ARG A 523 6.46 -23.38 33.87
C ARG A 523 7.21 -23.36 32.54
N ASN A 524 6.69 -22.69 31.51
CA ASN A 524 7.17 -22.89 30.13
C ASN A 524 7.28 -21.63 29.27
N VAL A 525 7.77 -20.52 29.83
CA VAL A 525 8.39 -19.44 29.01
C VAL A 525 9.52 -20.03 28.12
N LYS A 526 10.18 -21.10 28.57
CA LYS A 526 11.15 -21.88 27.78
C LYS A 526 10.55 -22.67 26.61
N LEU A 527 9.27 -23.02 26.62
CA LEU A 527 8.62 -23.74 25.51
C LEU A 527 8.20 -22.78 24.39
N TRP A 528 7.79 -21.56 24.75
CA TRP A 528 7.52 -20.47 23.82
C TRP A 528 8.78 -20.04 23.05
N MET A 529 9.95 -20.06 23.70
CA MET A 529 11.26 -19.85 23.05
C MET A 529 11.78 -21.08 22.29
N ARG A 530 11.22 -22.28 22.51
CA ARG A 530 11.71 -23.54 21.89
C ARG A 530 11.12 -23.85 20.52
N ILE A 531 10.22 -23.02 19.99
CA ILE A 531 9.89 -23.03 18.57
C ILE A 531 11.06 -22.35 17.85
N ARG A 532 12.15 -23.12 17.67
CA ARG A 532 13.35 -22.69 16.97
C ARG A 532 12.97 -22.16 15.57
N PRO A 533 13.43 -20.96 15.19
CA PRO A 533 13.74 -20.69 13.79
C PRO A 533 14.93 -21.58 13.42
N TRP A 534 15.04 -22.02 12.16
CA TRP A 534 16.11 -22.90 11.64
C TRP A 534 15.94 -24.42 11.89
N ARG A 535 14.95 -25.03 11.23
CA ARG A 535 15.16 -26.34 10.58
C ARG A 535 14.69 -26.23 9.13
N ILE A 536 15.66 -25.99 8.25
CA ILE A 536 15.54 -26.33 6.84
C ILE A 536 15.55 -27.86 6.82
N SER A 537 14.37 -28.49 6.78
CA SER A 537 14.27 -29.87 6.34
C SER A 537 14.49 -29.88 4.82
N LEU A 538 15.76 -29.99 4.42
CA LEU A 538 16.10 -30.54 3.11
C LEU A 538 15.45 -31.93 3.05
N PRO A 539 14.63 -32.25 2.04
CA PRO A 539 14.30 -33.64 1.76
C PRO A 539 15.59 -34.29 1.27
N VAL A 540 16.19 -35.10 2.14
CA VAL A 540 17.20 -36.08 1.73
C VAL A 540 16.46 -37.17 0.94
N ARG A 541 16.88 -37.33 -0.31
CA ARG A 541 16.80 -38.51 -1.20
C ARG A 541 15.91 -39.67 -0.74
N GLN A 542 15.01 -40.08 -1.64
CA GLN A 542 15.28 -41.24 -2.48
C GLN A 542 15.14 -40.84 -3.95
#